data_AF-A0A091G380-F1
#
_entry.id   AF-A0A091G380-F1
#
_cell.length_a   1.000
_cell.length_b   1.000
_cell.length_c   1.000
_cell.angle_alpha   90.00
_cell.angle_beta   90.00
_cell.angle_gamma   90.00
#
_symmetry.space_group_name_H-M   'P 1'
#
loop_
_entity.id
_entity.type
_entity.pdbx_description
1 polymer ?
#
loop_
_entity_poly.entity_id
_entity_poly.type
_entity_poly.pdbx_seq_one_letter_code
_entity_poly.pdbx_strand_id
1 'polypeptide(L)'
;MLFEAGGYLDAVARTCENIRCIILYSSYSPCNEVPHCCVSKIYNFSLKYPEITLCIYFSQLYHTQAGCPSAAWNREALRSLWSLWPRVTLQRPPGELWPSLLCPFVCGIPGSTLSHPTPPLRTSAEGQN
;
A
#
# COMPACT_ATOMS: atom_id res chain seq x y z
N MET A 1 17.13 -2.59 -3.27
CA MET A 1 16.64 -2.08 -4.57
C MET A 1 15.65 -0.92 -4.45
N LEU A 2 14.53 -1.02 -3.71
CA LEU A 2 13.56 0.10 -3.61
C LEU A 2 13.81 1.05 -2.43
N PHE A 3 13.79 0.52 -1.19
CA PHE A 3 13.86 1.28 0.08
C PHE A 3 15.23 1.23 0.79
N GLU A 4 16.22 0.60 0.17
CA GLU A 4 17.58 0.54 0.75
C GLU A 4 18.31 1.88 0.59
N ALA A 5 19.31 2.12 1.43
CA ALA A 5 20.21 3.26 1.24
C ALA A 5 20.89 3.17 -0.14
N GLY A 6 20.87 4.26 -0.91
CA GLY A 6 21.31 4.26 -2.30
C GLY A 6 20.39 3.51 -3.27
N GLY A 7 19.26 2.99 -2.81
CA GLY A 7 18.21 2.41 -3.66
C GLY A 7 17.42 3.48 -4.42
N TYR A 8 16.45 3.03 -5.21
CA TYR A 8 15.70 3.91 -6.11
C TYR A 8 15.00 5.07 -5.39
N LEU A 9 14.23 4.80 -4.33
CA LEU A 9 13.50 5.86 -3.63
C LEU A 9 14.45 6.78 -2.84
N ASP A 10 15.57 6.25 -2.36
CA ASP A 10 16.61 7.05 -1.69
C ASP A 10 17.26 8.05 -2.66
N ALA A 11 17.57 7.59 -3.87
CA ALA A 11 18.10 8.44 -4.93
C ALA A 11 17.07 9.50 -5.35
N VAL A 12 15.83 9.10 -5.60
CA VAL A 12 14.74 10.00 -6.00
C VAL A 12 14.46 11.07 -4.94
N ALA A 13 14.37 10.69 -3.67
CA ALA A 13 14.15 11.63 -2.57
C ALA A 13 15.30 12.64 -2.42
N ARG A 14 16.54 12.24 -2.73
CA ARG A 14 17.70 13.15 -2.73
C ARG A 14 17.75 14.08 -3.92
N THR A 15 17.31 13.63 -5.09
CA THR A 15 17.41 14.42 -6.33
C THR A 15 16.21 15.33 -6.54
N CYS A 16 15.06 14.97 -5.99
CA CYS A 16 13.81 15.68 -6.20
C CYS A 16 13.31 16.30 -4.89
N GLU A 17 13.69 17.56 -4.64
CA GLU A 17 13.41 18.28 -3.39
C GLU A 17 11.92 18.51 -3.09
N ASN A 18 11.05 18.34 -4.09
CA ASN A 18 9.62 18.68 -3.99
C ASN A 18 8.71 17.46 -3.83
N ILE A 19 9.25 16.26 -3.63
CA ILE A 19 8.42 15.08 -3.40
C ILE A 19 7.81 15.18 -2.00
N ARG A 20 6.48 15.13 -1.95
CA ARG A 20 5.71 15.13 -0.69
C ARG A 20 4.95 13.84 -0.45
N CYS A 21 4.68 13.09 -1.51
CA CYS A 21 3.88 11.88 -1.45
C CYS A 21 4.40 10.85 -2.44
N ILE A 22 4.53 9.61 -1.98
CA ILE A 22 4.84 8.44 -2.79
C ILE A 22 3.70 7.45 -2.62
N ILE A 23 3.13 7.00 -3.74
CA ILE A 23 2.09 5.98 -3.76
C ILE A 23 2.64 4.71 -4.38
N LEU A 24 2.57 3.60 -3.65
CA LEU A 24 2.99 2.28 -4.10
C LEU A 24 1.79 1.36 -4.20
N TYR A 25 1.67 0.69 -5.33
CA TYR A 25 0.72 -0.39 -5.56
C TYR A 25 1.48 -1.72 -5.58
N SER A 26 1.02 -2.69 -4.81
CA SER A 26 1.68 -3.99 -4.65
C SER A 26 0.67 -5.12 -4.55
N SER A 27 1.07 -6.34 -4.91
CA SER A 27 0.21 -7.51 -4.75
C SER A 27 0.12 -7.94 -3.28
N TYR A 28 1.16 -7.68 -2.49
CA TYR A 28 1.32 -8.23 -1.15
C TYR A 28 1.69 -7.14 -0.15
N SER A 29 1.18 -7.24 1.08
CA SER A 29 1.60 -6.38 2.18
C SER A 29 3.10 -6.53 2.46
N PRO A 30 3.80 -5.47 2.92
CA PRO A 30 5.22 -5.58 3.26
C PRO A 30 5.44 -6.61 4.38
N CYS A 31 6.47 -7.44 4.22
CA CYS A 31 6.83 -8.48 5.17
C CYS A 31 7.98 -8.06 6.10
N ASN A 32 8.17 -8.82 7.17
CA ASN A 32 9.27 -8.65 8.11
C ASN A 32 10.13 -9.92 8.23
N GLU A 33 10.07 -10.78 7.22
CA GLU A 33 10.88 -11.99 7.17
C GLU A 33 12.34 -11.63 6.91
N VAL A 34 13.27 -12.28 7.63
CA VAL A 34 14.72 -12.03 7.58
C VAL A 34 15.31 -11.83 6.17
N PRO A 35 14.96 -12.64 5.14
CA PRO A 35 15.53 -12.42 3.81
C PRO A 35 15.10 -11.11 3.14
N HIS A 36 14.00 -10.49 3.57
CA HIS A 36 13.39 -9.35 2.88
C HIS A 36 13.37 -8.08 3.74
N CYS A 37 12.95 -8.20 5.02
CA CYS A 37 12.81 -7.12 6.01
C CYS A 37 12.19 -5.84 5.43
N CYS A 38 11.15 -5.97 4.61
CA CYS A 38 10.52 -4.85 3.91
C CYS A 38 10.03 -3.79 4.89
N VAL A 39 9.40 -4.18 5.99
CA VAL A 39 8.92 -3.25 7.02
C VAL A 39 10.08 -2.43 7.61
N SER A 40 11.19 -3.07 7.98
CA SER A 40 12.36 -2.34 8.53
C SER A 40 12.94 -1.34 7.52
N LYS A 41 13.00 -1.72 6.23
CA LYS A 41 13.47 -0.84 5.16
C LYS A 41 12.54 0.36 4.97
N ILE A 42 11.23 0.15 4.97
CA ILE A 42 10.24 1.22 4.88
C ILE A 42 10.33 2.15 6.09
N TYR A 43 10.45 1.60 7.30
CA TYR A 43 10.60 2.36 8.53
C TYR A 43 11.83 3.28 8.47
N ASN A 44 12.98 2.75 8.08
CA ASN A 44 14.21 3.52 7.94
C ASN A 44 14.09 4.62 6.87
N PHE A 45 13.47 4.31 5.73
CA PHE A 45 13.19 5.32 4.70
C PHE A 45 12.30 6.45 5.24
N SER A 46 11.23 6.10 5.95
CA SER A 46 10.34 7.08 6.56
C SER A 46 11.12 7.99 7.50
N LEU A 47 11.88 7.43 8.46
CA LEU A 47 12.70 8.21 9.39
C LEU A 47 13.70 9.15 8.68
N LYS A 48 14.29 8.71 7.57
CA LYS A 48 15.25 9.51 6.81
C LYS A 48 14.61 10.69 6.09
N TYR A 49 13.37 10.54 5.60
CA TYR A 49 12.64 11.55 4.83
C TYR A 49 11.29 11.88 5.49
N PRO A 50 11.29 12.58 6.63
CA PRO A 50 10.07 12.85 7.40
C PRO A 50 9.02 13.69 6.68
N GLU A 51 9.44 14.45 5.68
CA GLU A 51 8.59 15.29 4.82
C GLU A 51 7.88 14.54 3.69
N ILE A 52 8.23 13.27 3.46
CA ILE A 52 7.61 12.42 2.45
C ILE A 52 6.58 11.49 3.11
N THR A 53 5.33 11.62 2.69
CA THR A 53 4.28 10.66 3.05
C THR A 53 4.33 9.45 2.11
N LEU A 54 4.24 8.25 2.67
CA LEU A 54 4.25 7.00 1.92
C LEU A 54 2.90 6.28 2.04
N CYS A 55 2.24 6.08 0.91
CA CYS A 55 0.98 5.34 0.81
C CYS A 55 1.22 4.01 0.11
N ILE A 56 0.97 2.90 0.80
CA ILE A 56 1.13 1.55 0.25
C ILE A 56 -0.24 0.89 0.16
N TYR A 57 -0.66 0.64 -1.08
CA TYR A 57 -1.84 -0.14 -1.41
C TYR A 57 -1.42 -1.56 -1.75
N PHE A 58 -2.05 -2.55 -1.10
CA PHE A 58 -1.75 -3.97 -1.34
C PHE A 58 -3.02 -4.80 -1.50
N SER A 59 -3.01 -5.80 -2.39
CA SER A 59 -4.22 -6.61 -2.64
C SER A 59 -4.38 -7.75 -1.63
N GLN A 60 -3.28 -8.37 -1.20
CA GLN A 60 -3.30 -9.52 -0.28
C GLN A 60 -2.34 -9.33 0.89
N LEU A 61 -2.67 -9.94 2.03
CA LEU A 61 -1.75 -10.00 3.16
C LEU A 61 -0.70 -11.09 2.90
N TYR A 62 0.57 -10.75 3.08
CA TYR A 62 1.66 -11.70 2.92
C TYR A 62 1.91 -12.46 4.21
N HIS A 63 1.74 -13.78 4.18
CA HIS A 63 2.16 -14.67 5.27
C HIS A 63 1.69 -14.18 6.65
N THR A 64 0.39 -13.85 6.77
CA THR A 64 -0.22 -13.43 8.04
C THR A 64 -1.20 -14.45 8.59
N GLN A 65 -1.39 -15.59 7.93
CA GLN A 65 -2.32 -16.66 8.30
C GLN A 65 -1.69 -17.58 9.37
N ALA A 66 -2.52 -18.14 10.26
CA ALA A 66 -2.07 -18.89 11.44
C ALA A 66 -1.19 -20.13 11.14
N GLY A 67 -1.23 -20.67 9.91
CA GLY A 67 -0.38 -21.79 9.48
C GLY A 67 1.02 -21.40 8.99
N CYS A 68 1.34 -20.10 8.92
CA CYS A 68 2.66 -19.65 8.50
C CYS A 68 3.56 -19.38 9.72
N PRO A 69 4.81 -19.92 9.78
CA PRO A 69 5.74 -19.67 10.88
C PRO A 69 6.00 -18.19 11.14
N SER A 70 5.98 -17.36 10.08
CA SER A 70 6.26 -15.92 10.14
C SER A 70 5.03 -15.07 10.47
N ALA A 71 3.85 -15.67 10.68
CA ALA A 71 2.59 -14.93 10.77
C ALA A 71 2.52 -13.93 11.91
N ALA A 72 2.96 -14.32 13.11
CA ALA A 72 2.98 -13.43 14.26
C ALA A 72 3.87 -12.20 14.00
N TRP A 73 5.06 -12.44 13.46
CA TRP A 73 6.05 -11.40 13.14
C TRP A 73 5.58 -10.45 12.04
N ASN A 74 5.00 -10.97 10.96
CA ASN A 74 4.47 -10.14 9.88
C ASN A 74 3.29 -9.28 10.35
N ARG A 75 2.37 -9.84 11.14
CA ARG A 75 1.25 -9.05 11.72
C ARG A 75 1.77 -7.94 12.62
N GLU A 76 2.73 -8.24 13.49
CA GLU A 76 3.27 -7.25 14.42
C GLU A 76 4.00 -6.14 13.70
N ALA A 77 4.85 -6.49 12.73
CA ALA A 77 5.55 -5.51 11.92
C ALA A 77 4.60 -4.61 11.13
N LEU A 78 3.50 -5.14 10.59
CA LEU A 78 2.46 -4.33 9.95
C LEU A 78 1.79 -3.36 10.93
N ARG A 79 1.55 -3.75 12.19
CA ARG A 79 1.05 -2.83 13.23
C ARG A 79 2.06 -1.76 13.58
N SER A 80 3.34 -2.12 13.71
CA SER A 80 4.40 -1.13 13.95
C SER A 80 4.44 -0.11 12.81
N LEU A 81 4.34 -0.57 11.57
CA LEU A 81 4.32 0.31 10.40
C LEU A 81 3.06 1.19 10.34
N TRP A 82 1.90 0.65 10.73
CA TRP A 82 0.65 1.41 10.85
C TRP A 82 0.74 2.55 11.87
N SER A 83 1.47 2.34 12.97
CA SER A 83 1.66 3.37 14.01
C SER A 83 2.39 4.63 13.52
N LEU A 84 3.01 4.58 12.33
CA LEU A 84 3.64 5.75 11.71
C LEU A 84 2.65 6.67 10.99
N TRP A 85 1.35 6.39 11.01
CA TRP A 85 0.35 7.32 10.50
C TRP A 85 0.50 8.72 11.15
N PRO A 86 0.42 9.82 10.39
CA PRO A 86 0.02 9.92 8.97
C PRO A 86 1.16 9.77 7.96
N ARG A 87 2.40 9.54 8.38
CA ARG A 87 3.58 9.49 7.49
C ARG A 87 3.62 8.21 6.66
N VAL A 88 3.10 7.11 7.19
CA VAL A 88 2.92 5.87 6.43
C VAL A 88 1.47 5.43 6.49
N THR A 89 0.93 5.11 5.32
CA THR A 89 -0.41 4.56 5.15
C THR A 89 -0.29 3.17 4.55
N LEU A 90 -0.95 2.20 5.17
CA LEU A 90 -1.11 0.86 4.62
C LEU A 90 -2.59 0.65 4.33
N GLN A 91 -2.97 0.32 3.10
CA GLN A 91 -4.38 0.11 2.80
C GLN A 91 -4.56 -1.08 1.87
N ARG A 92 -5.64 -1.84 2.11
CA ARG A 92 -6.14 -2.83 1.16
C ARG A 92 -7.38 -2.25 0.49
N PRO A 93 -7.27 -1.70 -0.74
CA PRO A 93 -8.42 -1.23 -1.49
C PRO A 93 -9.45 -2.35 -1.65
N PRO A 94 -10.75 -2.01 -1.65
CA PRO A 94 -11.80 -2.87 -2.18
C PRO A 94 -11.41 -3.46 -3.54
N GLY A 95 -11.75 -4.73 -3.78
CA GLY A 95 -11.40 -5.46 -5.00
C GLY A 95 -11.74 -4.71 -6.28
N GLU A 96 -12.88 -4.03 -6.27
CA GLU A 96 -13.45 -3.27 -7.40
C GLU A 96 -12.64 -2.02 -7.77
N LEU A 97 -11.77 -1.52 -6.89
CA LEU A 97 -10.95 -0.34 -7.17
C LEU A 97 -9.62 -0.69 -7.87
N TRP A 98 -9.18 -1.96 -7.81
CA TRP A 98 -7.90 -2.37 -8.39
C TRP A 98 -7.79 -2.18 -9.90
N PRO A 99 -8.78 -2.54 -10.73
CA PRO A 99 -8.68 -2.32 -12.18
C PRO A 99 -8.47 -0.85 -12.53
N SER A 100 -9.21 0.06 -11.90
CA SER A 100 -9.06 1.51 -12.10
C SER A 100 -7.71 2.03 -11.62
N LEU A 101 -7.16 1.50 -10.52
CA LEU A 101 -5.84 1.86 -10.00
C LEU A 101 -4.69 1.34 -10.87
N LEU A 102 -4.86 0.19 -11.52
CA LEU A 102 -3.83 -0.47 -12.31
C LEU A 102 -3.80 -0.03 -13.78
N CYS A 103 -4.86 0.63 -14.28
CA CYS A 103 -4.94 1.16 -15.64
C CYS A 103 -3.69 1.91 -16.13
N PRO A 104 -3.07 2.80 -15.34
CA PRO A 104 -1.88 3.51 -15.79
C PRO A 104 -0.64 2.60 -15.97
N PHE A 105 -0.67 1.40 -15.41
CA PHE A 105 0.47 0.47 -15.33
C PHE A 105 0.33 -0.76 -16.24
N VAL A 106 -0.87 -1.03 -16.78
CA VAL A 106 -1.18 -2.26 -17.53
C VAL A 106 -1.66 -1.90 -18.94
N CYS A 107 -0.97 -2.42 -19.97
CA CYS A 107 -1.41 -2.30 -21.35
C CYS A 107 -2.43 -3.40 -21.73
N GLY A 108 -3.37 -3.09 -22.62
CA GLY A 108 -4.27 -4.08 -23.20
C GLY A 108 -5.57 -4.35 -22.43
N ILE A 109 -5.94 -3.52 -21.46
CA ILE A 109 -7.25 -3.59 -20.81
C ILE A 109 -8.29 -2.93 -21.75
N PRO A 110 -9.32 -3.66 -22.23
CA PRO A 110 -10.41 -3.07 -23.01
C PRO A 110 -11.11 -1.98 -22.18
N GLY A 111 -11.40 -0.82 -22.78
CA GLY A 111 -12.02 0.30 -22.07
C GLY A 111 -13.37 -0.05 -21.40
N SER A 112 -14.05 -1.09 -21.86
CA SER A 112 -15.30 -1.61 -21.28
C SER A 112 -15.14 -2.33 -19.93
N THR A 113 -13.93 -2.77 -19.57
CA THR A 113 -13.65 -3.41 -18.27
C THR A 113 -13.50 -2.42 -17.12
N LEU A 114 -13.49 -1.11 -17.42
CA LEU A 114 -13.27 -0.03 -16.46
C LEU A 114 -14.56 0.64 -16.00
N SER A 115 -15.72 0.08 -16.37
CA SER A 115 -17.01 0.57 -15.91
C SER A 115 -17.02 0.61 -14.38
N HIS A 116 -17.18 1.83 -13.87
CA HIS A 116 -17.15 2.18 -12.46
C HIS A 116 -17.94 1.20 -11.59
N PRO A 117 -17.46 0.90 -10.37
CA PRO A 117 -18.30 0.23 -9.39
C PRO A 117 -19.59 1.03 -9.25
N THR A 118 -20.71 0.36 -9.53
CA THR A 118 -22.04 0.97 -9.39
C THR A 118 -22.15 1.37 -7.91
N PRO A 119 -22.41 2.65 -7.58
CA PRO A 119 -22.54 3.04 -6.18
C PRO A 119 -23.64 2.17 -5.54
N PRO A 120 -23.44 1.73 -4.29
CA PRO A 120 -24.42 0.88 -3.62
C PRO A 120 -25.78 1.57 -3.66
N LEU A 121 -26.80 0.84 -4.12
CA LEU A 121 -28.18 1.30 -4.16
C LEU A 121 -28.53 1.81 -2.76
N ARG A 122 -28.71 3.13 -2.62
CA ARG A 122 -29.25 3.71 -1.40
C ARG A 122 -30.69 3.25 -1.31
N THR A 123 -30.96 2.27 -0.46
CA THR A 123 -32.30 2.00 0.03
C THR A 123 -32.79 3.26 0.75
N SER A 124 -33.55 4.09 0.03
CA SER A 124 -34.37 5.13 0.65
C SER A 124 -35.43 4.41 1.47
N ALA A 125 -35.20 4.31 2.78
CA ALA A 125 -36.27 3.98 3.70
C ALA A 125 -37.10 5.26 3.92
N GLU A 126 -37.93 5.58 2.93
CA GLU A 126 -39.13 6.37 3.15
C GLU A 126 -40.17 5.46 3.81
N GLY A 127 -40.19 5.49 5.14
CA GLY A 127 -41.33 5.07 5.93
C GLY A 127 -42.07 6.31 6.42
N GLN A 128 -43.02 6.80 5.62
CA GLN A 128 -44.10 7.64 6.13
C GLN A 128 -45.12 6.74 6.84
N ASN A 129 -45.28 6.94 8.15
CA ASN A 129 -46.55 7.16 8.85
C ASN A 129 -46.31 7.28 10.36
#